data_AF-A0A954T7H1-F1
#
_entry.id   AF-A0A954T7H1-F1
#
_cell.length_a   1.000
_cell.length_b   1.000
_cell.length_c   1.000
_cell.angle_alpha   90.00
_cell.angle_beta   90.00
_cell.angle_gamma   90.00
#
_symmetry.space_group_name_H-M   'P 1'
#
loop_
_entity.id
_entity.type
_entity.pdbx_description
1 polymer ?
#
loop_
_entity_poly.entity_id
_entity_poly.type
_entity_poly.pdbx_seq_one_letter_code
_entity_poly.pdbx_strand_id
1 'polypeptide(L)'
;QGFDGLTANECFEVSEFLIAETRENDMRLDLRHFNKALRDFRQHKDGHARTSWRDLVRTSLKRLATEPVLPSSKNEEMALHRDLVRRALAEYPNDAKAQMQASGLKSSTFYARRKEVLAEIKAA
;
A
#
# COMPACT_ATOMS: atom_id res chain seq x y z
N GLN A 1 13.17 -8.55 20.78
CA GLN A 1 11.80 -8.12 20.43
C GLN A 1 11.77 -6.59 20.37
N GLY A 2 10.69 -5.96 19.87
CA GLY A 2 10.64 -4.49 19.72
C GLY A 2 10.51 -3.71 21.04
N PHE A 3 10.03 -4.37 22.10
CA PHE A 3 9.71 -3.77 23.40
C PHE A 3 10.84 -3.91 24.45
N ASP A 4 11.96 -4.54 24.10
CA ASP A 4 13.06 -4.77 25.05
C ASP A 4 13.60 -3.43 25.58
N GLY A 5 13.52 -3.23 26.90
CA GLY A 5 13.95 -2.01 27.58
C GLY A 5 12.88 -0.92 27.72
N LEU A 6 11.63 -1.19 27.33
CA LEU A 6 10.50 -0.28 27.50
C LEU A 6 9.57 -0.70 28.65
N THR A 7 9.05 0.29 29.36
CA THR A 7 8.01 0.10 30.38
C THR A 7 6.63 -0.08 29.74
N ALA A 8 5.67 -0.59 30.51
CA ALA A 8 4.29 -0.74 30.04
C ALA A 8 3.67 0.61 29.62
N ASN A 9 3.95 1.69 30.35
CA ASN A 9 3.45 3.03 30.04
C ASN A 9 4.02 3.57 28.72
N GLU A 10 5.29 3.30 28.44
CA GLU A 10 5.92 3.71 27.17
C GLU A 10 5.35 2.90 26.00
N CYS A 11 5.14 1.60 26.18
CA CYS A 11 4.44 0.78 25.19
C CYS A 11 3.02 1.30 24.94
N PHE A 12 2.32 1.75 25.99
CA PHE A 12 0.99 2.34 25.89
C PHE A 12 1.02 3.66 25.10
N GLU A 13 1.95 4.57 25.40
CA GLU A 13 2.13 5.84 24.66
C GLU A 13 2.34 5.59 23.16
N VAL A 14 3.23 4.66 22.81
CA VAL A 14 3.50 4.32 21.41
C VAL A 14 2.26 3.70 20.74
N SER A 15 1.54 2.86 21.47
CA SER A 15 0.31 2.22 20.97
C SER A 15 -0.77 3.26 20.69
N GLU A 16 -1.05 4.16 21.63
CA GLU A 16 -2.07 5.20 21.46
C GLU A 16 -1.75 6.11 20.29
N PHE A 17 -0.49 6.56 20.18
CA PHE A 17 -0.06 7.40 19.09
C PHE A 17 -0.23 6.71 17.73
N LEU A 18 0.19 5.45 17.61
CA LEU A 18 0.05 4.70 16.36
C LEU A 18 -1.41 4.44 15.99
N ILE A 19 -2.28 4.15 16.97
CA ILE A 19 -3.71 3.95 16.73
C ILE A 19 -4.35 5.25 16.25
N ALA A 20 -4.00 6.40 16.85
CA ALA A 20 -4.52 7.68 16.41
C ALA A 20 -4.08 8.00 14.97
N GLU A 21 -2.79 7.89 14.67
CA GLU A 21 -2.24 8.20 13.34
C GLU A 21 -2.75 7.24 12.26
N THR A 22 -2.91 5.95 12.55
CA THR A 22 -3.49 4.99 11.58
C THR A 22 -4.94 5.32 11.25
N ARG A 23 -5.74 5.75 12.25
CA ARG A 23 -7.13 6.20 12.01
C ARG A 23 -7.19 7.48 11.20
N GLU A 24 -6.33 8.46 11.49
CA GLU A 24 -6.28 9.73 10.74
C GLU A 24 -5.93 9.53 9.27
N ASN A 25 -5.18 8.47 8.93
CA ASN A 25 -4.79 8.14 7.56
C ASN A 25 -5.68 7.06 6.92
N ASP A 26 -6.81 6.69 7.53
CA ASP A 26 -7.71 5.59 7.10
C ASP A 26 -6.97 4.27 6.81
N MET A 27 -5.98 3.96 7.64
CA MET A 27 -5.14 2.76 7.53
C MET A 27 -5.50 1.72 8.57
N ARG A 28 -5.39 0.44 8.19
CA ARG A 28 -5.47 -0.66 9.16
C ARG A 28 -4.19 -0.71 10.00
N LEU A 29 -4.35 -0.90 11.31
CA LEU A 29 -3.24 -1.15 12.21
C LEU A 29 -2.53 -2.45 11.81
N ASP A 30 -1.21 -2.36 11.61
CA ASP A 30 -0.34 -3.50 11.30
C ASP A 30 0.72 -3.65 12.40
N LEU A 31 0.82 -4.84 12.99
CA LEU A 31 1.74 -5.16 14.07
C LEU A 31 3.23 -5.01 13.68
N ARG A 32 3.56 -5.05 12.39
CA ARG A 32 4.91 -4.74 11.90
C ARG A 32 5.26 -3.27 12.13
N HIS A 33 4.29 -2.38 11.92
CA HIS A 33 4.44 -0.95 12.18
C HIS A 33 4.49 -0.65 13.67
N PHE A 34 3.73 -1.40 14.46
CA PHE A 34 3.81 -1.33 15.92
C PHE A 34 5.22 -1.68 16.43
N ASN A 35 5.78 -2.81 15.99
CA ASN A 35 7.15 -3.21 16.36
C ASN A 35 8.20 -2.20 15.89
N LYS A 36 7.99 -1.54 14.74
CA LYS A 36 8.87 -0.47 14.27
C LYS A 36 8.75 0.77 15.16
N ALA A 37 7.54 1.22 15.46
CA ALA A 37 7.29 2.40 16.29
C ALA A 37 7.93 2.26 17.68
N LEU A 38 7.88 1.07 18.29
CA LEU A 38 8.57 0.80 19.56
C LEU A 38 10.10 0.95 19.44
N ARG A 39 10.69 0.48 18.34
CA ARG A 39 12.13 0.66 18.09
C ARG A 39 12.50 2.12 17.85
N ASP A 40 11.68 2.85 17.10
CA ASP A 40 11.89 4.28 16.83
C ASP A 40 11.80 5.08 18.14
N PHE A 41 10.82 4.78 19.00
CA PHE A 41 10.70 5.36 20.33
C PHE A 41 11.95 5.12 21.16
N ARG A 42 12.41 3.87 21.22
CA ARG A 42 13.61 3.51 21.98
C ARG A 42 14.86 4.24 21.48
N GLN A 43 15.07 4.27 20.16
CA GLN A 43 16.21 5.00 19.57
C GLN A 43 16.16 6.49 19.89
N HIS A 44 14.98 7.09 19.91
CA HIS A 44 14.82 8.48 20.29
C HIS A 44 15.09 8.70 21.79
N LYS A 45 14.52 7.86 22.66
CA LYS A 45 14.74 7.89 24.11
C LYS A 45 16.23 7.76 24.49
N ASP A 46 16.95 6.86 23.82
CA ASP A 46 18.37 6.59 24.07
C ASP A 46 19.29 7.65 23.41
N GLY A 47 18.73 8.65 22.73
CA GLY A 47 19.50 9.71 22.06
C GLY A 47 20.21 9.26 20.78
N HIS A 48 19.90 8.07 20.26
CA HIS A 48 20.46 7.54 19.02
C HIS A 48 19.78 8.09 17.75
N ALA A 49 18.63 8.75 17.89
CA ALA A 49 17.92 9.38 16.80
C ALA A 49 17.67 10.87 17.07
N ARG A 50 18.10 11.73 16.13
CA ARG A 50 17.80 13.18 16.16
C ARG A 50 16.35 13.50 15.80
N THR A 51 15.78 12.71 14.89
CA THR A 51 14.38 12.82 14.49
C THR A 51 13.48 12.27 15.58
N SER A 52 12.33 12.92 15.82
CA SER A 52 11.35 12.40 16.77
C SER A 52 10.77 11.08 16.27
N TRP A 53 10.51 10.14 17.17
CA TRP A 53 9.89 8.87 16.82
C TRP A 53 8.48 9.06 16.21
N ARG A 54 7.75 10.10 16.65
CA ARG A 54 6.45 10.48 16.10
C ARG A 54 6.54 10.86 14.62
N ASP A 55 7.56 11.63 14.24
CA ASP A 55 7.76 12.04 12.84
C ASP A 55 8.20 10.86 11.96
N LEU A 56 8.99 9.94 12.52
CA LEU A 56 9.35 8.69 11.84
C LEU A 56 8.12 7.81 11.57
N VAL A 57 7.21 7.70 12.54
CA VAL A 57 5.94 6.97 12.38
C VAL A 57 5.07 7.64 11.32
N ARG A 58 4.83 8.95 11.41
CA ARG A 58 4.05 9.72 10.41
C ARG A 58 4.59 9.54 8.99
N THR A 59 5.90 9.68 8.82
CA THR A 59 6.54 9.54 7.52
C THR A 59 6.39 8.11 6.99
N SER A 60 6.49 7.11 7.86
CA SER A 60 6.29 5.70 7.49
C SER A 60 4.85 5.44 7.04
N LEU A 61 3.86 5.96 7.77
CA LEU A 61 2.44 5.81 7.44
C LEU A 61 2.08 6.52 6.13
N LYS A 62 2.52 7.77 5.96
CA LYS A 62 2.33 8.51 4.70
C LYS A 62 2.91 7.77 3.51
N ARG A 63 4.10 7.18 3.65
CA ARG A 63 4.73 6.40 2.57
C ARG A 63 3.86 5.21 2.18
N LEU A 64 3.33 4.47 3.16
CA LEU A 64 2.46 3.31 2.90
C LEU A 64 1.14 3.70 2.25
N ALA A 65 0.54 4.82 2.66
CA ALA A 65 -0.66 5.33 2.02
C ALA A 65 -0.44 5.65 0.53
N THR A 66 0.79 6.01 0.16
CA THR A 66 1.17 6.32 -1.23
C THR A 66 1.76 5.15 -2.01
N GLU A 67 2.22 4.08 -1.34
CA GLU A 67 2.81 2.92 -2.01
C GLU A 67 1.70 2.12 -2.70
N PRO A 68 1.84 1.79 -4.00
CA PRO A 68 0.84 0.98 -4.69
C PRO A 68 0.74 -0.38 -4.01
N VAL A 69 -0.48 -0.76 -3.63
CA VAL A 69 -0.79 -2.09 -3.09
C VAL A 69 -0.38 -3.13 -4.13
N LEU A 70 0.75 -3.79 -3.88
CA LEU A 70 1.17 -4.91 -4.71
C LEU A 70 0.17 -6.05 -4.49
N PRO A 71 -0.33 -6.69 -5.56
CA PRO A 71 -1.24 -7.81 -5.43
C PRO A 71 -0.58 -8.91 -4.61
N SER A 72 -1.25 -9.35 -3.55
CA SER A 72 -0.76 -10.36 -2.61
C SER A 72 -0.98 -11.79 -3.12
N SER A 73 -1.80 -11.94 -4.15
CA SER A 73 -2.03 -13.20 -4.86
C SER A 73 -2.08 -13.02 -6.38
N LYS A 74 -1.84 -14.12 -7.11
CA LYS A 74 -1.98 -14.16 -8.57
C LYS A 74 -3.40 -13.78 -9.05
N ASN A 75 -4.42 -14.08 -8.24
CA ASN A 75 -5.80 -13.72 -8.56
C ASN A 75 -6.03 -12.21 -8.47
N GLU A 76 -5.48 -11.57 -7.43
CA GLU A 76 -5.52 -10.11 -7.28
C GLU A 76 -4.73 -9.42 -8.39
N GLU A 77 -3.58 -9.97 -8.78
CA GLU A 77 -2.78 -9.47 -9.90
C GLU A 77 -3.57 -9.52 -11.22
N MET A 78 -4.24 -10.64 -11.49
CA MET A 78 -5.09 -10.78 -12.65
C MET A 78 -6.28 -9.80 -12.62
N ALA A 79 -6.88 -9.57 -11.46
CA ALA A 79 -7.96 -8.61 -11.29
C ALA A 79 -7.48 -7.17 -11.54
N LEU A 80 -6.34 -6.80 -10.99
CA LEU A 80 -5.70 -5.50 -11.23
C LEU A 80 -5.41 -5.30 -12.73
N HIS A 81 -4.85 -6.30 -13.41
CA HIS A 81 -4.60 -6.22 -14.84
C HIS A 81 -5.89 -6.06 -15.66
N ARG A 82 -6.98 -6.75 -15.29
CA ARG A 82 -8.29 -6.54 -15.95
C ARG A 82 -8.81 -5.12 -15.74
N ASP A 83 -8.65 -4.57 -14.54
CA ASP A 83 -9.08 -3.20 -14.22
C ASP A 83 -8.28 -2.15 -15.01
N LEU A 84 -6.96 -2.30 -15.10
CA LEU A 84 -6.11 -1.46 -15.94
C LEU A 84 -6.53 -1.49 -17.40
N VAL A 85 -6.86 -2.67 -17.93
CA VAL A 85 -7.36 -2.80 -19.30
C VAL A 85 -8.75 -2.17 -19.48
N ARG A 86 -9.66 -2.30 -18.50
CA ARG A 86 -10.97 -1.62 -18.55
C ARG A 86 -10.82 -0.10 -18.62
N ARG A 87 -9.96 0.49 -17.78
CA ARG A 87 -9.69 1.93 -17.81
C ARG A 87 -9.11 2.37 -19.16
N ALA A 88 -8.13 1.62 -19.66
CA ALA A 88 -7.52 1.90 -20.96
C ALA A 88 -8.52 1.81 -22.13
N LEU A 89 -9.45 0.85 -22.10
CA LEU A 89 -10.53 0.73 -23.09
C LEU A 89 -11.51 1.91 -23.01
N ALA A 90 -11.83 2.39 -21.81
CA ALA A 90 -12.72 3.54 -21.62
C ALA A 90 -12.06 4.85 -22.08
N GLU A 91 -10.77 5.02 -21.83
CA GLU A 91 -10.00 6.21 -22.20
C GLU A 91 -9.69 6.27 -23.70
N TYR A 92 -9.44 5.13 -24.34
CA TYR A 92 -9.04 5.03 -25.75
C TYR A 92 -9.87 4.00 -26.53
N PRO A 93 -11.18 4.20 -26.78
CA PRO A 93 -12.10 3.16 -27.25
C PRO A 93 -11.73 2.47 -28.56
N ASN A 94 -10.95 3.11 -29.44
CA ASN A 94 -10.63 2.58 -30.78
C ASN A 94 -9.12 2.50 -31.09
N ASP A 95 -8.25 2.74 -30.12
CA ASP A 95 -6.80 2.70 -30.33
C ASP A 95 -6.15 1.62 -29.45
N ALA A 96 -5.95 0.43 -30.03
CA ALA A 96 -5.34 -0.69 -29.32
C ALA A 96 -3.89 -0.40 -28.86
N LYS A 97 -3.17 0.46 -29.58
CA LYS A 97 -1.79 0.82 -29.23
C LYS A 97 -1.78 1.78 -28.04
N ALA A 98 -2.64 2.80 -28.07
CA ALA A 98 -2.82 3.71 -26.94
C ALA A 98 -3.35 2.97 -25.70
N GLN A 99 -4.30 2.05 -25.86
CA GLN A 99 -4.80 1.19 -24.77
C GLN A 99 -3.67 0.41 -24.09
N MET A 100 -2.79 -0.24 -24.87
CA MET A 100 -1.69 -1.03 -24.35
C MET A 100 -0.65 -0.16 -23.62
N GLN A 101 -0.37 1.02 -24.16
CA GLN A 101 0.54 1.98 -23.52
C GLN A 101 -0.04 2.51 -22.21
N ALA A 102 -1.31 2.89 -22.21
CA ALA A 102 -2.01 3.39 -21.03
C ALA A 102 -2.15 2.34 -19.92
N SER A 103 -2.34 1.07 -20.28
CA SER A 103 -2.42 0.00 -19.27
C SER A 103 -1.07 -0.34 -18.62
N GLY A 104 0.06 0.06 -19.23
CA GLY A 104 1.41 -0.24 -18.73
C GLY A 104 1.77 -1.73 -18.70
N LEU A 105 1.02 -2.57 -19.42
CA LEU A 105 1.17 -4.03 -19.41
C LEU A 105 2.03 -4.50 -20.59
N LYS A 106 2.70 -5.63 -20.41
CA LYS A 106 3.36 -6.33 -21.53
C LYS A 106 2.30 -6.77 -22.55
N SER A 107 2.65 -6.70 -23.83
CA SER A 107 1.78 -7.03 -24.96
C SER A 107 1.00 -8.35 -24.78
N SER A 108 1.66 -9.45 -24.43
CA SER A 108 1.00 -10.75 -24.22
C SER A 108 -0.03 -10.73 -23.09
N THR A 109 0.26 -10.02 -21.99
CA THR A 109 -0.65 -9.89 -20.85
C THR A 109 -1.83 -9.00 -21.21
N PHE A 110 -1.56 -7.87 -21.88
CA PHE A 110 -2.58 -6.94 -22.36
C PHE A 110 -3.61 -7.66 -23.25
N TYR A 111 -3.18 -8.35 -24.30
CA TYR A 111 -4.12 -9.01 -25.22
C TYR A 111 -4.90 -10.15 -24.57
N ALA A 112 -4.27 -10.92 -23.67
CA ALA A 112 -4.96 -11.96 -22.91
C ALA A 112 -6.07 -11.36 -22.03
N ARG A 113 -5.78 -10.30 -21.27
CA ARG A 113 -6.77 -9.64 -20.39
C ARG A 113 -7.83 -8.87 -21.17
N ARG A 114 -7.47 -8.22 -22.28
CA ARG A 114 -8.40 -7.53 -23.18
C ARG A 114 -9.47 -8.48 -23.73
N LYS A 115 -9.07 -9.71 -24.09
CA LYS A 115 -10.03 -10.74 -24.53
C LYS A 115 -11.02 -11.11 -23.42
N GLU A 116 -10.54 -11.29 -22.19
CA GLU A 116 -11.40 -11.58 -21.03
C GLU A 116 -12.38 -10.43 -20.76
N VAL A 117 -11.89 -9.20 -20.69
CA VAL A 117 -12.71 -8.01 -20.41
C VAL A 117 -13.77 -7.79 -21.50
N LEU A 118 -13.43 -7.95 -22.78
CA LEU A 118 -14.41 -7.82 -23.86
C LEU A 118 -15.46 -8.93 -23.83
N ALA A 119 -15.09 -10.15 -23.39
CA ALA A 119 -16.04 -11.23 -23.20
C ALA A 119 -17.01 -10.95 -22.04
N GLU A 120 -16.51 -10.39 -20.93
CA GLU A 120 -17.34 -9.94 -19.79
C GLU A 120 -18.33 -8.84 -20.21
N ILE A 121 -17.88 -7.82 -20.94
CA ILE A 121 -18.74 -6.72 -21.43
C ILE A 121 -19.84 -7.24 -22.36
N LYS A 122 -19.54 -8.24 -23.20
CA LYS A 122 -20.52 -8.83 -24.12
C LYS A 122 -21.53 -9.76 -23.43
N ALA A 123 -21.16 -10.31 -22.27
CA ALA A 123 -22.00 -11.22 -21.49
C ALA A 123 -22.89 -10.48 -20.46
N ALA A 124 -22.61 -9.20 -20.20
CA ALA A 124 -23.40 -8.29 -19.39
C ALA A 124 -24.48 -7.59 -20.24
#